data_AF-B7Q517-F1
#
_entry.id   AF-B7Q517-F1
#
_cell.length_a   1.000
_cell.length_b   1.000
_cell.length_c   1.000
_cell.angle_alpha   90.00
_cell.angle_beta   90.00
_cell.angle_gamma   90.00
#
_symmetry.space_group_name_H-M   'P 1'
#
loop_
_entity.id
_entity.type
_entity.pdbx_description
1 polymer ?
#
loop_
_entity_poly.entity_id
_entity_poly.type
_entity_poly.pdbx_seq_one_letter_code
_entity_poly.pdbx_strand_id
1 'polypeptide(L)' 'MATVNAIILRIPVLYGGEEYDAESAVSVLLQLFKDSTKKTKVSDYEIRYPSHTQDIASIVVQLSERRLL' A
#
# COMPACT_ATOMS: atom_id res chain seq x y z
N MET A 1 5.89 0.86 -22.74
CA MET A 1 4.86 0.57 -23.77
C MET A 1 4.29 -0.80 -23.44
N ALA A 2 3.05 -0.88 -22.95
CA ALA A 2 2.44 -2.16 -22.56
C ALA A 2 2.12 -2.97 -23.84
N THR A 3 2.49 -4.25 -23.86
CA THR A 3 2.18 -5.16 -24.96
C THR A 3 0.67 -5.39 -25.05
N VAL A 4 0.16 -5.76 -26.23
CA VAL A 4 -1.29 -5.93 -26.54
C VAL A 4 -2.04 -6.85 -25.55
N ASN A 5 -1.29 -7.66 -24.80
CA ASN A 5 -1.80 -8.64 -23.84
C ASN A 5 -1.35 -8.32 -22.39
N ALA A 6 -1.16 -7.06 -22.01
CA ALA A 6 -0.82 -6.69 -20.63
C ALA A 6 -1.99 -5.98 -19.93
N ILE A 7 -2.11 -6.18 -18.61
CA ILE A 7 -3.05 -5.44 -17.76
C ILE A 7 -2.24 -4.44 -16.94
N ILE A 8 -2.72 -3.19 -16.86
CA ILE A 8 -2.14 -2.16 -16.00
C ILE A 8 -3.10 -1.94 -14.83
N LEU A 9 -2.64 -2.26 -13.62
CA LEU A 9 -3.35 -1.96 -12.37
C LEU A 9 -2.61 -0.84 -11.64
N ARG A 10 -3.26 0.32 -11.49
CA ARG A 10 -2.73 1.43 -10.68
C ARG A 10 -3.24 1.29 -9.26
N ILE A 11 -2.33 1.33 -8.30
CA ILE A 11 -2.64 1.19 -6.88
C ILE A 11 -2.13 2.41 -6.10
N PRO A 12 -2.81 2.79 -5.01
CA PRO A 12 -2.35 3.85 -4.12
C PRO A 12 -1.24 3.32 -3.18
N VAL A 13 -0.93 4.07 -2.12
CA VAL A 13 0.04 3.64 -1.10
C VAL A 13 -0.42 2.35 -0.43
N LEU A 14 0.51 1.42 -0.25
CA LEU A 14 0.23 0.12 0.36
C LEU A 14 0.66 0.07 1.81
N TYR A 15 0.02 -0.82 2.57
CA TYR A 15 0.43 -1.23 3.91
C TYR A 15 0.00 -2.68 4.20
N GLY A 16 0.65 -3.31 5.18
CA GLY A 16 0.28 -4.63 5.69
C GLY A 16 1.06 -5.80 5.07
N GLY A 17 1.17 -6.90 5.82
CA GLY A 17 2.02 -8.05 5.46
C GLY A 17 3.52 -7.79 5.66
N GLU A 18 3.87 -6.82 6.49
CA GLU A 18 5.24 -6.36 6.71
C GLU A 18 5.97 -7.23 7.74
N GLU A 19 7.26 -7.45 7.53
CA GLU A 19 8.11 -8.25 8.43
C GLU A 19 8.67 -7.41 9.60
N TYR A 20 8.81 -6.11 9.39
CA TYR A 20 9.31 -5.16 10.40
C TYR A 20 8.60 -3.81 10.30
N ASP A 21 8.52 -3.09 11.42
CA ASP A 21 7.98 -1.73 11.43
C ASP A 21 8.79 -0.82 10.48
N ALA A 22 8.11 0.08 9.77
CA ALA A 22 8.68 1.02 8.80
C ALA A 22 9.01 0.44 7.41
N GLU A 23 8.50 -0.73 7.07
CA GLU A 23 8.59 -1.26 5.71
C GLU A 23 7.64 -0.53 4.73
N SER A 24 6.53 0.04 5.22
CA SER A 24 5.64 0.89 4.43
C SER A 24 5.61 2.34 4.90
N ALA A 25 5.22 3.23 3.99
CA ALA A 25 5.01 4.65 4.33
C ALA A 25 3.97 4.86 5.44
N VAL A 26 3.05 3.90 5.62
CA VAL A 26 2.06 3.92 6.70
C VAL A 26 2.66 3.41 8.01
N SER A 27 3.41 2.30 7.98
CA SER A 27 3.96 1.71 9.20
C SER A 27 5.14 2.48 9.80
N VAL A 28 5.82 3.32 9.02
CA VAL A 28 6.78 4.30 9.57
C VAL A 28 6.11 5.18 10.62
N LEU A 29 4.82 5.53 10.43
CA LEU A 29 4.10 6.38 11.37
C LEU A 29 3.88 5.70 12.73
N LEU A 30 3.81 4.36 12.79
CA LEU A 30 3.71 3.61 14.05
C LEU A 30 4.89 3.90 14.98
N GLN A 31 6.11 4.05 14.43
CA GLN A 31 7.29 4.36 15.24
C GLN A 31 7.15 5.72 15.95
N LEU A 32 6.49 6.69 15.29
CA LEU A 32 6.25 8.01 15.86
C LEU A 32 5.27 7.96 17.03
N PHE A 33 4.32 7.01 17.01
CA PHE A 33 3.39 6.80 18.12
C PHE A 33 3.99 6.00 19.27
N LYS A 34 5.02 5.18 19.02
CA LYS A 34 5.72 4.39 20.06
C LYS A 34 6.58 5.27 20.98
N ASP A 35 7.12 6.38 20.48
CA ASP A 35 7.89 7.35 21.28
C ASP A 35 7.13 8.67 21.45
N SER A 36 6.28 8.73 22.48
CA SER A 36 5.49 9.93 22.80
C SER A 36 6.29 11.05 23.47
N THR A 37 7.60 10.87 23.70
CA THR A 37 8.44 11.87 24.38
C THR A 37 8.83 13.03 23.47
N LYS A 38 8.80 12.81 22.15
CA LYS A 38 9.21 13.79 21.14
C LYS A 38 8.01 14.29 20.36
N LYS A 39 7.91 15.63 20.24
CA LYS A 39 7.00 16.24 19.27
C LYS A 39 7.56 16.00 17.87
N THR A 40 6.83 15.23 17.07
CA THR A 40 7.21 14.95 15.69
C THR A 40 6.32 15.73 14.73
N LYS A 41 6.92 16.28 13.66
CA LYS A 41 6.16 16.89 12.56
C LYS A 41 5.74 15.81 11.58
N VAL A 42 4.45 15.76 11.27
CA VAL A 42 3.86 14.87 10.27
C VAL A 42 3.15 15.71 9.22
N SER A 43 3.18 15.27 7.96
CA SER A 43 2.48 15.94 6.86
C SER A 43 0.97 15.80 7.03
N ASP A 44 0.26 16.93 7.03
CA ASP A 44 -1.21 17.01 7.07
C ASP A 44 -1.79 17.66 5.79
N TYR A 45 -0.95 17.83 4.77
CA TYR A 45 -1.36 18.44 3.50
C TYR A 45 -1.81 17.40 2.46
N GLU A 46 -1.18 16.23 2.46
CA GLU A 46 -1.34 15.25 1.40
C GLU A 46 -2.46 14.24 1.75
N ILE A 47 -3.56 14.30 1.01
CA ILE A 47 -4.64 13.32 1.12
C ILE A 47 -4.25 12.07 0.32
N ARG A 48 -4.11 10.93 1.01
CA ARG A 48 -3.79 9.62 0.43
C ARG A 48 -4.85 8.58 0.81
N TYR A 49 -4.96 7.54 0.00
CA TYR A 49 -5.87 6.41 0.22
C TYR A 49 -5.08 5.12 0.45
N PRO A 50 -4.53 4.89 1.65
CA PRO A 50 -3.77 3.68 1.94
C PRO A 50 -4.64 2.43 1.73
N SER A 51 -4.09 1.43 1.04
CA SER A 51 -4.78 0.16 0.74
C SER A 51 -3.98 -1.03 1.27
N HIS A 52 -4.67 -2.04 1.78
CA HIS A 52 -4.01 -3.22 2.33
C HIS A 52 -3.48 -4.12 1.21
N THR A 53 -2.28 -4.69 1.38
CA THR A 53 -1.65 -5.57 0.39
C THR A 53 -2.52 -6.78 0.02
N GLN A 54 -3.21 -7.37 0.99
CA GLN A 54 -4.11 -8.52 0.78
C GLN A 54 -5.31 -8.18 -0.13
N ASP A 55 -5.83 -6.94 -0.06
CA ASP A 55 -6.96 -6.54 -0.90
C ASP A 55 -6.52 -6.45 -2.37
N ILE A 56 -5.34 -5.87 -2.60
CA ILE A 56 -4.73 -5.82 -3.94
C ILE A 56 -4.42 -7.22 -4.44
N ALA A 57 -3.92 -8.13 -3.59
CA ALA A 57 -3.68 -9.52 -3.96
C ALA A 57 -4.97 -10.20 -4.44
N SER A 58 -6.09 -10.01 -3.73
CA SER A 58 -7.40 -10.54 -4.15
C SER A 58 -7.83 -9.98 -5.52
N ILE A 59 -7.64 -8.68 -5.76
CA ILE A 59 -7.95 -8.05 -7.04
C ILE A 59 -7.10 -8.65 -8.17
N VAL A 60 -5.80 -8.89 -7.94
CA VAL A 60 -4.90 -9.49 -8.93
C VAL A 60 -5.33 -10.92 -9.28
N VAL A 61 -5.73 -11.72 -8.28
CA VAL A 61 -6.27 -13.07 -8.52
C VAL A 61 -7.53 -13.00 -9.38
N GLN A 62 -8.50 -12.14 -9.00
CA GLN A 62 -9.75 -11.99 -9.74
C GLN A 62 -9.52 -11.50 -11.19
N LEU A 63 -8.57 -10.58 -11.41
CA LEU A 63 -8.20 -10.11 -12.75
C LEU A 63 -7.56 -11.21 -13.59
N SER A 64 -6.76 -12.06 -12.96
CA SER A 64 -6.10 -13.19 -13.64
C SER A 64 -7.12 -14.24 -14.05
N GLU A 65 -8.05 -14.59 -13.17
CA GLU A 65 -9.13 -15.55 -13.44
C GLU A 65 -10.06 -15.06 -14.56
N ARG A 66 -10.47 -13.79 -14.52
CA ARG A 66 -11.36 -13.19 -15.55
C ARG A 66 -10.73 -13.12 -16.94
N ARG A 67 -9.41 -13.19 -17.05
CA ARG A 67 -8.69 -13.16 -18.32
C ARG A 67 -8.43 -14.56 -18.89
N LEU A 68 -8.43 -15.59 -18.03
CA LEU A 68 -8.24 -16.98 -18.42
C LEU A 68 -9.53 -17.64 -18.95
N LEU A 69 -10.68 -16.97 -18.82
CA LEU A 69 -11.96 -17.28 -19.46
C LEU A 69 -12.15 -16.44 -20.72
#